data_AF-A0A3C1W2D7-F1
#
_entry.id   AF-A0A3C1W2D7-F1
#
_cell.length_a   1.000
_cell.length_b   1.000
_cell.length_c   1.000
_cell.angle_alpha   90.00
_cell.angle_beta   90.00
_cell.angle_gamma   90.00
#
_symmetry.space_group_name_H-M   'P 1'
#
loop_
_entity.id
_entity.type
_entity.pdbx_description
1 polymer ?
#
loop_
_entity_poly.entity_id
_entity_poly.type
_entity_poly.pdbx_seq_one_letter_code
_entity_poly.pdbx_strand_id
1 'polypeptide(L)'
;MNKLHLFMLLLVVALAGCDTGKDFGDYDNKEEVTGFRESHNKKVLSELEGKKDELAKKLDEPGEEDQDKLEEDLANTNRRLGSPEFFTHDATMEDLPKDLIWEEGLDQPELGSSRAKKGGTFNTYFSGLSFPPTIRSIGKNANNSFRSEHWDNVEMALVSLHPNTMETIPGLADRWAVGKDGRTVYFRINEKAKWSDGNPVTVEDFFMTFHVCLSEYVTGPWYRQYYGTMFENITRYDDRHLSVRLA
;
A
#
# COMPACT_ATOMS: atom_id res chain seq x y z
N MET A 1 19.12 38.97 -72.76
CA MET A 1 20.07 38.67 -71.67
C MET A 1 19.27 38.22 -70.45
N ASN A 2 19.30 36.92 -70.17
CA ASN A 2 18.62 36.28 -69.05
C ASN A 2 19.16 36.79 -67.71
N LYS A 3 18.28 37.13 -66.77
CA LYS A 3 18.59 37.03 -65.34
C LYS A 3 17.69 35.97 -64.72
N LEU A 4 18.35 34.90 -64.31
CA LEU A 4 17.84 33.70 -63.70
C LEU A 4 17.26 34.05 -62.31
N HIS A 5 15.96 33.86 -62.09
CA HIS A 5 15.40 33.83 -60.74
C HIS A 5 15.48 32.40 -60.20
N LEU A 6 16.40 32.19 -59.26
CA LEU A 6 16.55 30.95 -58.51
C LEU A 6 15.43 30.88 -57.47
N PHE A 7 14.37 30.12 -57.76
CA PHE A 7 13.31 29.82 -56.80
C PHE A 7 13.83 28.72 -55.86
N MET A 8 14.18 29.09 -54.63
CA MET A 8 14.57 28.13 -53.59
C MET A 8 13.29 27.51 -53.02
N LEU A 9 12.96 26.30 -53.47
CA LEU A 9 11.84 25.52 -52.96
C LEU A 9 12.25 24.96 -51.58
N LEU A 10 11.76 25.57 -50.50
CA LEU A 10 11.88 25.01 -49.16
C LEU A 10 10.92 23.82 -49.05
N LEU A 11 11.46 22.61 -49.19
CA LEU A 11 10.71 21.37 -48.94
C LEU A 11 10.54 21.24 -47.42
N VAL A 12 9.39 21.63 -46.90
CA VAL A 12 8.99 21.32 -45.52
C VAL A 12 8.68 19.84 -45.47
N VAL A 13 9.66 19.03 -45.08
CA VAL A 13 9.42 17.63 -44.71
C VAL A 13 8.67 17.66 -43.39
N ALA A 14 7.35 17.50 -43.45
CA ALA A 14 6.56 17.15 -42.28
C ALA A 14 7.03 15.77 -41.82
N LEU A 15 7.90 15.74 -40.81
CA LEU A 15 8.14 14.53 -40.04
C LEU A 15 6.82 14.20 -39.35
N ALA A 16 6.00 13.37 -39.99
CA ALA A 16 4.97 12.63 -39.29
C ALA A 16 5.72 11.76 -38.28
N GLY A 17 5.84 12.27 -37.05
CA GLY A 17 6.29 11.47 -35.94
C GLY A 17 5.42 10.23 -35.92
N CYS A 18 6.04 9.06 -35.99
CA CYS A 18 5.37 7.81 -35.67
C CYS A 18 5.04 7.83 -34.18
N ASP A 19 4.00 8.59 -33.81
CA ASP A 19 3.31 8.38 -32.55
C ASP A 19 2.40 7.17 -32.75
N THR A 20 3.03 6.00 -32.79
CA THR A 20 2.35 4.72 -32.58
C THR A 20 2.53 4.33 -31.12
N GLY A 21 2.42 5.29 -30.20
CA GLY A 21 2.17 4.98 -28.80
C GLY A 21 0.97 4.06 -28.78
N LYS A 22 1.17 2.81 -28.37
CA LYS A 22 0.04 1.93 -28.10
C LYS A 22 -0.72 2.59 -26.98
N ASP A 23 -1.86 3.17 -27.31
CA ASP A 23 -2.80 3.64 -26.31
C ASP A 23 -3.42 2.38 -25.70
N PHE A 24 -2.91 2.02 -24.52
CA PHE A 24 -3.51 0.96 -23.73
C PHE A 24 -4.65 1.61 -22.97
N GLY A 25 -5.87 1.38 -23.44
CA GLY A 25 -7.07 1.80 -22.71
C GLY A 25 -7.07 1.21 -21.30
N ASP A 26 -7.85 1.83 -20.42
CA ASP A 26 -7.99 1.39 -19.03
C ASP A 26 -8.38 -0.09 -18.97
N TYR A 27 -7.61 -0.86 -18.21
CA TYR A 27 -7.89 -2.26 -17.98
C TYR A 27 -8.82 -2.38 -16.76
N ASP A 28 -10.08 -2.77 -16.99
CA ASP A 28 -11.01 -3.05 -15.89
C ASP A 28 -10.67 -4.41 -15.26
N ASN A 29 -10.09 -4.38 -14.06
CA ASN A 29 -9.67 -5.55 -13.30
C ASN A 29 -10.62 -5.88 -12.13
N LYS A 30 -11.83 -5.29 -12.06
CA LYS A 30 -12.73 -5.45 -10.91
C LYS A 30 -13.07 -6.91 -10.60
N GLU A 31 -13.37 -7.71 -11.63
CA GLU A 31 -13.69 -9.13 -11.45
C GLU A 31 -12.48 -9.91 -10.92
N GLU A 32 -11.28 -9.64 -11.46
CA GLU A 32 -10.04 -10.30 -11.02
C GLU A 32 -9.70 -9.95 -9.56
N VAL A 33 -9.82 -8.68 -9.20
CA VAL A 33 -9.55 -8.18 -7.85
C VAL A 33 -10.55 -8.76 -6.85
N THR A 34 -11.83 -8.80 -7.20
CA THR A 34 -12.88 -9.38 -6.36
C THR A 34 -12.64 -10.88 -6.16
N GLY A 35 -12.42 -11.62 -7.26
CA GLY A 35 -12.14 -13.05 -7.21
C GLY A 35 -10.86 -13.38 -6.43
N PHE A 36 -9.82 -12.54 -6.54
CA PHE A 36 -8.61 -12.67 -5.74
C PHE A 36 -8.90 -12.56 -4.24
N ARG A 37 -9.64 -11.53 -3.81
CA ARG A 37 -9.94 -11.30 -2.39
C ARG A 37 -10.72 -12.46 -1.79
N GLU A 38 -11.74 -12.95 -2.49
CA GLU A 38 -12.52 -14.11 -2.07
C GLU A 38 -11.68 -15.39 -1.99
N SER A 39 -10.85 -15.65 -3.01
CA SER A 39 -9.96 -16.81 -3.04
C SER A 39 -8.92 -16.74 -1.92
N HIS A 40 -8.35 -15.56 -1.67
CA HIS A 40 -7.37 -15.34 -0.62
C HIS A 40 -7.99 -15.56 0.77
N ASN A 41 -9.21 -15.05 1.02
CA ASN A 41 -9.92 -15.30 2.29
C ASN A 41 -10.18 -16.80 2.50
N LYS A 42 -10.62 -17.52 1.47
CA LYS A 42 -10.81 -18.99 1.54
C LYS A 42 -9.51 -19.72 1.84
N LYS A 43 -8.41 -19.31 1.22
CA LYS A 43 -7.08 -19.86 1.47
C LYS A 43 -6.65 -19.64 2.92
N VAL A 44 -6.76 -18.42 3.44
CA VAL A 44 -6.41 -18.09 4.83
C VAL A 44 -7.24 -18.92 5.81
N LEU A 45 -8.55 -19.04 5.60
CA LEU A 45 -9.40 -19.89 6.44
C LEU A 45 -8.92 -21.34 6.45
N SER A 46 -8.68 -21.94 5.28
CA SER A 46 -8.20 -23.31 5.17
C SER A 46 -6.83 -23.52 5.83
N GLU A 47 -5.92 -22.56 5.70
CA GLU A 47 -4.60 -22.61 6.34
C GLU A 47 -4.71 -22.54 7.87
N LEU A 48 -5.62 -21.72 8.40
CA LEU A 48 -5.86 -21.61 9.84
C LEU A 48 -6.52 -22.87 10.42
N GLU A 49 -7.49 -23.45 9.72
CA GLU A 49 -8.11 -24.72 10.12
C GLU A 49 -7.08 -25.85 10.13
N GLY A 50 -6.27 -25.96 9.06
CA GLY A 50 -5.19 -26.94 9.00
C GLY A 50 -4.15 -26.76 10.11
N LYS A 51 -3.76 -25.51 10.41
CA LYS A 51 -2.84 -25.20 11.50
C LYS A 51 -3.43 -25.56 12.86
N LYS A 52 -4.71 -25.30 13.09
CA LYS A 52 -5.41 -25.69 14.32
C LYS A 52 -5.37 -27.20 14.53
N ASP A 53 -5.68 -27.96 13.48
CA ASP A 53 -5.68 -29.43 13.54
C ASP A 53 -4.26 -29.99 13.78
N GLU A 54 -3.25 -29.41 13.13
CA GLU A 54 -1.84 -29.77 13.34
C GLU A 54 -1.39 -29.51 14.79
N LEU A 55 -1.70 -28.33 15.33
CA LEU A 55 -1.33 -27.95 16.69
C LEU A 55 -2.06 -28.81 17.74
N ALA A 56 -3.34 -29.10 17.54
CA ALA A 56 -4.10 -29.99 18.42
C ALA A 56 -3.48 -31.40 18.47
N LYS A 57 -3.10 -31.94 17.30
CA LYS A 57 -2.42 -33.24 17.22
C LYS A 57 -1.08 -33.25 17.95
N LYS A 58 -0.27 -32.19 17.78
CA LYS A 58 1.03 -32.05 18.46
C LYS A 58 0.92 -31.96 19.98
N LEU A 59 -0.16 -31.37 20.49
CA LEU A 59 -0.45 -31.31 21.93
C LEU A 59 -0.88 -32.66 22.51
N ASP A 60 -1.57 -33.48 21.71
CA ASP A 60 -2.03 -34.83 22.12
C ASP A 60 -0.90 -35.88 22.07
N GLU A 61 0.11 -35.70 21.21
CA GLU A 61 1.22 -36.64 21.03
C GLU A 61 2.43 -36.28 21.93
N PRO A 62 3.02 -37.23 22.68
CA PRO A 62 4.23 -36.97 23.44
C PRO A 62 5.42 -36.69 22.50
N GLY A 63 5.98 -35.49 22.57
CA GLY A 63 7.12 -35.04 21.76
C GLY A 63 8.13 -34.19 22.52
N GLU A 64 9.22 -33.80 21.86
CA GLU A 64 10.24 -32.87 22.39
C GLU A 64 9.85 -31.39 22.20
N GLU A 65 8.67 -31.12 21.62
CA GLU A 65 8.19 -29.77 21.35
C GLU A 65 7.78 -29.07 22.66
N ASP A 66 7.96 -27.75 22.68
CA ASP A 66 7.60 -26.89 23.81
C ASP A 66 6.07 -26.78 23.91
N GLN A 67 5.49 -27.42 24.92
CA GLN A 67 4.03 -27.47 25.11
C GLN A 67 3.43 -26.08 25.34
N ASP A 68 4.08 -25.22 26.11
CA ASP A 68 3.59 -23.87 26.40
C ASP A 68 3.49 -23.06 25.09
N LYS A 69 4.49 -23.22 24.22
CA LYS A 69 4.49 -22.57 22.90
C LYS A 69 3.39 -23.11 21.99
N LEU A 70 3.15 -24.42 21.99
CA LEU A 70 2.09 -25.04 21.19
C LEU A 70 0.70 -24.57 21.65
N GLU A 71 0.48 -24.45 22.96
CA GLU A 71 -0.76 -23.90 23.54
C GLU A 71 -0.94 -22.43 23.15
N GLU A 72 0.11 -21.61 23.21
CA GLU A 72 0.09 -20.22 22.77
C GLU A 72 -0.25 -20.10 21.27
N ASP A 73 0.41 -20.89 20.42
CA ASP A 73 0.17 -20.93 18.98
C ASP A 73 -1.26 -21.37 18.65
N LEU A 74 -1.81 -22.33 19.40
CA LEU A 74 -3.19 -22.79 19.25
C LEU A 74 -4.19 -21.70 19.68
N ALA A 75 -3.92 -21.02 20.80
CA ALA A 75 -4.72 -19.88 21.27
C ALA A 75 -4.72 -18.74 20.24
N ASN A 76 -3.55 -18.39 19.69
CA ASN A 76 -3.39 -17.40 18.63
C ASN A 76 -4.15 -17.81 17.35
N THR A 77 -4.07 -19.08 16.96
CA THR A 77 -4.79 -19.62 15.79
C THR A 77 -6.30 -19.57 15.99
N ASN A 78 -6.80 -19.97 17.16
CA ASN A 78 -8.22 -19.89 17.49
C ASN A 78 -8.74 -18.44 17.54
N ARG A 79 -7.95 -17.49 18.06
CA ARG A 79 -8.27 -16.06 17.96
C ARG A 79 -8.44 -15.63 16.50
N ARG A 80 -7.47 -15.96 15.64
CA ARG A 80 -7.48 -15.59 14.22
C ARG A 80 -8.66 -16.21 13.47
N LEU A 81 -9.05 -17.44 13.82
CA LEU A 81 -10.25 -18.12 13.31
C LEU A 81 -11.57 -17.44 13.70
N GLY A 82 -11.60 -16.64 14.77
CA GLY A 82 -12.77 -15.86 15.14
C GLY A 82 -13.09 -14.70 14.18
N SER A 83 -12.17 -14.34 13.29
CA SER A 83 -12.38 -13.33 12.25
C SER A 83 -11.48 -13.62 11.04
N PRO A 84 -11.69 -14.75 10.34
CA PRO A 84 -10.74 -15.37 9.41
C PRO A 84 -10.43 -14.53 8.17
N GLU A 85 -11.30 -13.61 7.78
CA GLU A 85 -11.17 -12.79 6.59
C GLU A 85 -9.89 -11.93 6.65
N PHE A 86 -9.11 -11.98 5.58
CA PHE A 86 -8.00 -11.04 5.40
C PHE A 86 -8.52 -9.72 4.78
N PHE A 87 -9.42 -9.83 3.80
CA PHE A 87 -10.11 -8.70 3.19
C PHE A 87 -11.57 -8.66 3.64
N THR A 88 -11.96 -7.61 4.36
CA THR A 88 -13.36 -7.37 4.77
C THR A 88 -13.89 -6.14 4.02
N HIS A 89 -14.84 -6.36 3.11
CA HIS A 89 -15.35 -5.31 2.20
C HIS A 89 -16.86 -5.06 2.36
N ASP A 90 -17.53 -5.87 3.16
CA ASP A 90 -18.96 -5.83 3.45
C ASP A 90 -19.31 -5.12 4.76
N ALA A 91 -18.30 -4.71 5.54
CA ALA A 91 -18.49 -3.89 6.73
C ALA A 91 -19.01 -2.48 6.36
N THR A 92 -19.75 -1.90 7.29
CA THR A 92 -20.39 -0.60 7.16
C THR A 92 -20.02 0.31 8.32
N MET A 93 -20.37 1.60 8.23
CA MET A 93 -20.19 2.52 9.35
C MET A 93 -20.94 2.12 10.63
N GLU A 94 -21.90 1.20 10.57
CA GLU A 94 -22.55 0.63 11.77
C GLU A 94 -21.64 -0.33 12.54
N ASP A 95 -20.71 -0.98 11.84
CA ASP A 95 -19.73 -1.94 12.38
C ASP A 95 -18.48 -1.24 12.94
N LEU A 96 -18.29 0.05 12.63
CA LEU A 96 -17.20 0.85 13.17
C LEU A 96 -17.41 1.07 14.68
N PRO A 97 -16.42 0.74 15.56
CA PRO A 97 -16.60 0.92 16.99
C PRO A 97 -16.90 2.38 17.36
N LYS A 98 -17.91 2.58 18.20
CA LYS A 98 -18.43 3.92 18.54
C LYS A 98 -17.64 4.61 19.65
N ASP A 99 -16.81 3.86 20.37
CA ASP A 99 -16.02 4.29 21.50
C ASP A 99 -14.53 4.49 21.16
N LEU A 100 -14.21 4.62 19.87
CA LEU A 100 -12.87 4.97 19.41
C LEU A 100 -12.45 6.36 19.94
N ILE A 101 -11.25 6.41 20.48
CA ILE A 101 -10.60 7.66 20.87
C ILE A 101 -9.75 8.09 19.68
N TRP A 102 -10.27 9.06 18.92
CA TRP A 102 -9.59 9.58 17.73
C TRP A 102 -8.48 10.56 18.09
N GLU A 103 -7.33 10.38 17.47
CA GLU A 103 -6.17 11.26 17.50
C GLU A 103 -6.00 11.96 16.16
N GLU A 104 -5.49 13.19 16.17
CA GLU A 104 -5.28 14.01 14.95
C GLU A 104 -3.81 14.47 14.77
N GLY A 105 -3.00 14.45 15.84
CA GLY A 105 -1.59 14.86 15.85
C GLY A 105 -1.28 16.28 15.37
N LEU A 106 -2.28 17.17 15.35
CA LEU A 106 -2.15 18.57 14.89
C LEU A 106 -1.51 19.50 15.94
N ASP A 107 -1.26 19.00 17.15
CA ASP A 107 -0.55 19.70 18.22
C ASP A 107 0.98 19.60 18.09
N GLN A 108 1.48 18.74 17.20
CA GLN A 108 2.90 18.57 16.96
C GLN A 108 3.52 19.82 16.28
N PRO A 109 4.80 20.11 16.54
CA PRO A 109 5.48 21.22 15.90
C PRO A 109 5.46 21.15 14.37
N GLU A 110 5.42 22.31 13.73
CA GLU A 110 5.54 22.40 12.27
C GLU A 110 6.86 21.80 11.77
N LEU A 111 6.80 21.09 10.64
CA LEU A 111 7.97 20.51 10.02
C LEU A 111 8.80 21.59 9.33
N GLY A 112 10.04 21.73 9.78
CA GLY A 112 11.01 22.66 9.21
C GLY A 112 10.98 24.05 9.85
N SER A 113 11.90 24.90 9.41
CA SER A 113 12.03 26.26 9.95
C SER A 113 10.96 27.17 9.38
N SER A 114 10.34 28.01 10.22
CA SER A 114 9.48 29.12 9.77
C SER A 114 10.21 30.13 8.86
N ARG A 115 11.54 30.10 8.84
CA ARG A 115 12.38 30.91 7.94
C ARG A 115 12.72 30.21 6.62
N ALA A 116 12.24 28.98 6.39
CA ALA A 116 12.50 28.25 5.16
C ALA A 116 11.94 29.02 3.95
N LYS A 117 12.76 29.21 2.93
CA LYS A 117 12.36 29.84 1.66
C LYS A 117 11.89 28.77 0.70
N LYS A 118 10.65 28.87 0.22
CA LYS A 118 10.09 27.96 -0.79
C LYS A 118 10.61 28.30 -2.19
N GLY A 119 10.83 27.27 -3.00
CA GLY A 119 11.21 27.39 -4.42
C GLY A 119 12.70 27.21 -4.71
N GLY A 120 13.01 27.11 -6.01
CA GLY A 120 14.36 26.82 -6.53
C GLY A 120 14.42 25.50 -7.27
N THR A 121 15.62 25.16 -7.76
CA THR A 121 15.89 23.88 -8.44
C THR A 121 16.93 23.12 -7.63
N PHE A 122 16.58 21.93 -7.16
CA PHE A 122 17.52 21.01 -6.53
C PHE A 122 18.16 20.14 -7.62
N ASN A 123 19.44 20.38 -7.92
CA ASN A 123 20.20 19.57 -8.86
C ASN A 123 20.99 18.52 -8.09
N THR A 124 20.70 17.25 -8.36
CA THR A 124 21.36 16.10 -7.72
C THR A 124 21.67 15.02 -8.76
N TYR A 125 22.27 13.92 -8.32
CA TYR A 125 22.55 12.73 -9.12
C TYR A 125 22.07 11.48 -8.37
N PHE A 126 21.73 10.41 -9.09
CA PHE A 126 21.41 9.14 -8.44
C PHE A 126 22.66 8.52 -7.84
N SER A 127 22.63 8.17 -6.56
CA SER A 127 23.77 7.63 -5.82
C SER A 127 24.40 6.40 -6.49
N GLY A 128 23.60 5.57 -7.18
CA GLY A 128 24.06 4.40 -7.91
C GLY A 128 24.62 4.67 -9.31
N LEU A 129 24.73 5.94 -9.74
CA LEU A 129 25.33 6.40 -11.01
C LEU A 129 24.90 5.59 -12.25
N SER A 130 23.66 5.09 -12.23
CA SER A 130 23.12 4.20 -13.24
C SER A 130 21.67 4.56 -13.55
N PHE A 131 21.25 4.30 -14.79
CA PHE A 131 19.85 4.41 -15.16
C PHE A 131 19.03 3.32 -14.46
N PRO A 132 17.83 3.64 -13.97
CA PRO A 132 17.00 2.67 -13.28
C PRO A 132 16.61 1.53 -14.23
N PRO A 133 16.78 0.26 -13.81
CA PRO A 133 16.35 -0.88 -14.61
C PRO A 133 14.81 -1.01 -14.69
N THR A 134 14.08 -0.32 -13.80
CA THR A 134 12.63 -0.25 -13.77
C THR A 134 12.17 0.97 -12.97
N ILE A 135 10.98 1.47 -13.30
CA ILE A 135 10.24 2.51 -12.54
C ILE A 135 9.13 1.90 -11.67
N ARG A 136 9.05 0.56 -11.63
CA ARG A 136 8.13 -0.12 -10.73
C ARG A 136 8.71 -0.09 -9.33
N SER A 137 7.86 0.21 -8.37
CA SER A 137 8.24 0.35 -6.98
C SER A 137 8.26 -0.96 -6.21
N ILE A 138 7.67 -2.00 -6.79
CA ILE A 138 7.71 -3.36 -6.29
C ILE A 138 8.08 -4.32 -7.43
N GLY A 139 8.58 -5.50 -7.07
CA GLY A 139 8.91 -6.56 -8.01
C GLY A 139 10.40 -6.64 -8.39
N LYS A 140 10.71 -7.44 -9.43
CA LYS A 140 12.07 -7.63 -9.92
C LYS A 140 12.77 -6.30 -10.24
N ASN A 141 13.94 -6.12 -9.63
CA ASN A 141 14.81 -4.94 -9.76
C ASN A 141 14.20 -3.62 -9.24
N ALA A 142 13.07 -3.64 -8.53
CA ALA A 142 12.44 -2.45 -7.98
C ALA A 142 13.23 -1.84 -6.80
N ASN A 143 13.97 -2.67 -6.08
CA ASN A 143 14.88 -2.20 -5.03
C ASN A 143 16.24 -1.83 -5.66
N ASN A 144 16.40 -0.58 -6.04
CA ASN A 144 17.62 -0.02 -6.64
C ASN A 144 17.81 1.44 -6.19
N SER A 145 18.94 2.08 -6.55
CA SER A 145 19.27 3.44 -6.11
C SER A 145 18.30 4.55 -6.54
N PHE A 146 17.43 4.30 -7.51
CA PHE A 146 16.39 5.23 -7.96
C PHE A 146 15.08 5.07 -7.18
N ARG A 147 14.96 4.06 -6.32
CA ARG A 147 13.72 3.75 -5.59
C ARG A 147 13.15 4.98 -4.88
N SER A 148 13.98 5.64 -4.07
CA SER A 148 13.50 6.75 -3.23
C SER A 148 12.95 7.91 -4.05
N GLU A 149 13.44 8.14 -5.27
CA GLU A 149 13.01 9.27 -6.11
C GLU A 149 11.59 9.11 -6.69
N HIS A 150 11.08 7.88 -6.81
CA HIS A 150 9.76 7.61 -7.39
C HIS A 150 8.80 6.91 -6.44
N TRP A 151 9.25 6.61 -5.21
CA TRP A 151 8.43 5.98 -4.18
C TRP A 151 8.67 6.65 -2.83
N ASP A 152 9.79 6.40 -2.17
CA ASP A 152 9.97 6.77 -0.75
C ASP A 152 9.85 8.29 -0.50
N ASN A 153 10.26 9.15 -1.45
CA ASN A 153 10.20 10.61 -1.32
C ASN A 153 8.86 11.23 -1.76
N VAL A 154 7.98 10.46 -2.40
CA VAL A 154 6.71 10.95 -2.99
C VAL A 154 5.48 10.26 -2.44
N GLU A 155 5.63 9.07 -1.86
CA GLU A 155 4.58 8.37 -1.14
C GLU A 155 4.20 9.14 0.14
N MET A 156 2.90 9.15 0.45
CA MET A 156 2.39 9.56 1.74
C MET A 156 1.73 8.36 2.42
N ALA A 157 2.18 8.01 3.62
CA ALA A 157 1.51 6.98 4.44
C ALA A 157 0.19 7.51 5.03
N LEU A 158 -0.64 6.62 5.60
CA LEU A 158 -1.85 7.02 6.35
C LEU A 158 -1.51 8.00 7.48
N VAL A 159 -0.51 7.64 8.28
CA VAL A 159 0.09 8.47 9.33
C VAL A 159 1.61 8.37 9.22
N SER A 160 2.32 9.32 9.81
CA SER A 160 3.79 9.32 9.85
C SER A 160 4.28 9.62 11.26
N LEU A 161 5.60 9.56 11.46
CA LEU A 161 6.23 9.98 12.71
C LEU A 161 6.88 11.34 12.50
N HIS A 162 6.64 12.26 13.43
CA HIS A 162 7.28 13.55 13.41
C HIS A 162 8.81 13.34 13.58
N PRO A 163 9.65 13.86 12.67
CA PRO A 163 11.08 13.52 12.62
C PRO A 163 11.89 13.95 13.86
N ASN A 164 11.40 14.93 14.63
CA ASN A 164 12.05 15.36 15.87
C ASN A 164 11.44 14.75 17.15
N THR A 165 10.10 14.73 17.29
CA THR A 165 9.43 14.25 18.52
C THR A 165 9.13 12.76 18.50
N MET A 166 9.16 12.12 17.33
CA MET A 166 8.75 10.73 17.08
C MET A 166 7.27 10.46 17.41
N GLU A 167 6.48 11.49 17.68
CA GLU A 167 5.03 11.39 17.87
C GLU A 167 4.32 11.19 16.52
N THR A 168 3.17 10.54 16.55
CA THR A 168 2.37 10.29 15.34
C THR A 168 1.77 11.59 14.79
N ILE A 169 1.92 11.81 13.50
CA ILE A 169 1.38 12.96 12.76
C ILE A 169 0.53 12.50 11.58
N PRO A 170 -0.45 13.31 11.14
CA PRO A 170 -1.32 12.95 10.02
C PRO A 170 -0.55 12.86 8.70
N GLY A 171 -1.02 11.98 7.82
CA GLY A 171 -0.54 11.79 6.45
C GLY A 171 -1.72 11.87 5.48
N LEU A 172 -2.00 10.77 4.77
CA LEU A 172 -3.23 10.61 3.98
C LEU A 172 -4.48 10.49 4.88
N ALA A 173 -4.33 9.96 6.09
CA ALA A 173 -5.36 10.01 7.11
C ALA A 173 -5.21 11.28 7.96
N ASP A 174 -6.33 11.94 8.25
CA ASP A 174 -6.35 13.07 9.17
C ASP A 174 -6.64 12.66 10.61
N ARG A 175 -7.14 11.42 10.83
CA ARG A 175 -7.38 10.85 12.15
C ARG A 175 -7.10 9.36 12.19
N TRP A 176 -6.66 8.90 13.35
CA TRP A 176 -6.48 7.48 13.66
C TRP A 176 -6.97 7.16 15.07
N ALA A 177 -7.23 5.88 15.33
CA ALA A 177 -7.55 5.39 16.67
C ALA A 177 -7.01 3.97 16.83
N VAL A 178 -6.44 3.65 18.00
CA VAL A 178 -6.05 2.28 18.33
C VAL A 178 -7.22 1.59 19.04
N GLY A 179 -7.61 0.43 18.54
CA GLY A 179 -8.65 -0.40 19.13
C GLY A 179 -8.27 -0.92 20.52
N LYS A 180 -9.27 -1.31 21.31
CA LYS A 180 -9.06 -1.89 22.65
C LYS A 180 -8.26 -3.20 22.63
N ASP A 181 -8.20 -3.87 21.49
CA ASP A 181 -7.39 -5.07 21.28
C ASP A 181 -5.89 -4.78 21.19
N GLY A 182 -5.50 -3.50 21.06
CA GLY A 182 -4.11 -3.05 20.90
C GLY A 182 -3.47 -3.46 19.57
N ARG A 183 -4.26 -3.96 18.59
CA ARG A 183 -3.75 -4.52 17.32
C ARG A 183 -4.46 -3.98 16.09
N THR A 184 -5.71 -3.55 16.26
CA THR A 184 -6.49 -2.96 15.19
C THR A 184 -6.34 -1.44 15.24
N VAL A 185 -5.86 -0.85 14.15
CA VAL A 185 -5.77 0.60 14.01
C VAL A 185 -6.81 1.05 12.98
N TYR A 186 -7.61 2.03 13.36
CA TYR A 186 -8.67 2.63 12.56
C TYR A 186 -8.17 3.95 12.00
N PHE A 187 -8.55 4.26 10.77
CA PHE A 187 -8.10 5.45 10.07
C PHE A 187 -9.29 6.12 9.38
N ARG A 188 -9.24 7.45 9.32
CA ARG A 188 -10.08 8.26 8.43
C ARG A 188 -9.20 8.98 7.42
N ILE A 189 -9.38 8.66 6.14
CA ILE A 189 -8.73 9.34 5.02
C ILE A 189 -9.19 10.80 4.98
N ASN A 190 -8.23 11.71 4.87
CA ASN A 190 -8.46 13.14 4.76
C ASN A 190 -9.24 13.43 3.46
N GLU A 191 -10.31 14.23 3.56
CA GLU A 191 -11.14 14.58 2.39
C GLU A 191 -10.38 15.34 1.29
N LYS A 192 -9.23 15.93 1.63
CA LYS A 192 -8.35 16.64 0.70
C LYS A 192 -7.30 15.74 0.06
N ALA A 193 -7.17 14.49 0.50
CA ALA A 193 -6.21 13.54 -0.06
C ALA A 193 -6.57 13.25 -1.52
N LYS A 194 -5.64 13.54 -2.43
CA LYS A 194 -5.83 13.40 -3.87
C LYS A 194 -4.56 12.89 -4.51
N TRP A 195 -4.74 12.07 -5.54
CA TRP A 195 -3.70 11.76 -6.50
C TRP A 195 -3.32 13.03 -7.30
N SER A 196 -2.16 12.99 -7.96
CA SER A 196 -1.63 14.13 -8.73
C SER A 196 -2.50 14.49 -9.94
N ASP A 197 -3.35 13.58 -10.40
CA ASP A 197 -4.35 13.80 -11.45
C ASP A 197 -5.65 14.46 -10.92
N GLY A 198 -5.76 14.66 -9.60
CA GLY A 198 -6.89 15.28 -8.94
C GLY A 198 -7.96 14.31 -8.42
N ASN A 199 -7.85 13.01 -8.72
CA ASN A 199 -8.79 12.01 -8.20
C ASN A 199 -8.65 11.85 -6.68
N PRO A 200 -9.75 11.67 -5.92
CA PRO A 200 -9.67 11.46 -4.48
C PRO A 200 -8.96 10.15 -4.15
N VAL A 201 -8.17 10.15 -3.09
CA VAL A 201 -7.67 8.91 -2.48
C VAL A 201 -8.80 8.27 -1.69
N THR A 202 -8.99 6.96 -1.82
CA THR A 202 -10.04 6.20 -1.16
C THR A 202 -9.48 4.96 -0.47
N VAL A 203 -10.29 4.30 0.36
CA VAL A 203 -9.92 3.03 1.01
C VAL A 203 -9.53 1.95 -0.03
N GLU A 204 -10.13 2.00 -1.21
CA GLU A 204 -9.88 1.01 -2.26
C GLU A 204 -8.43 1.05 -2.79
N ASP A 205 -7.76 2.22 -2.73
CA ASP A 205 -6.33 2.36 -3.10
C ASP A 205 -5.42 1.53 -2.18
N PHE A 206 -5.79 1.44 -0.89
CA PHE A 206 -5.08 0.61 0.09
C PHE A 206 -5.37 -0.86 -0.15
N PHE A 207 -6.63 -1.24 -0.39
CA PHE A 207 -6.98 -2.62 -0.74
C PHE A 207 -6.27 -3.08 -2.02
N MET A 208 -6.13 -2.21 -3.02
CA MET A 208 -5.35 -2.49 -4.22
C MET A 208 -3.87 -2.74 -3.88
N THR A 209 -3.28 -1.96 -2.97
CA THR A 209 -1.90 -2.17 -2.51
C THR A 209 -1.73 -3.57 -1.88
N PHE A 210 -2.65 -4.00 -1.02
CA PHE A 210 -2.64 -5.35 -0.44
C PHE A 210 -2.82 -6.44 -1.50
N HIS A 211 -3.75 -6.26 -2.45
CA HIS A 211 -3.94 -7.18 -3.57
C HIS A 211 -2.64 -7.36 -4.35
N VAL A 212 -2.02 -6.25 -4.75
CA VAL A 212 -0.78 -6.25 -5.51
C VAL A 212 0.36 -6.92 -4.73
N CYS A 213 0.53 -6.60 -3.44
CA CYS A 213 1.61 -7.14 -2.61
C CYS A 213 1.45 -8.64 -2.31
N LEU A 214 0.22 -9.14 -2.21
CA LEU A 214 -0.10 -10.54 -1.97
C LEU A 214 -0.19 -11.37 -3.26
N SER A 215 -0.20 -10.73 -4.42
CA SER A 215 -0.35 -11.38 -5.72
C SER A 215 0.88 -12.23 -6.11
N GLU A 216 0.62 -13.39 -6.71
CA GLU A 216 1.66 -14.26 -7.25
C GLU A 216 2.39 -13.67 -8.47
N TYR A 217 1.75 -12.72 -9.17
CA TYR A 217 2.32 -12.05 -10.34
C TYR A 217 3.52 -11.14 -9.99
N VAL A 218 3.60 -10.65 -8.75
CA VAL A 218 4.74 -9.85 -8.30
C VAL A 218 5.94 -10.76 -8.05
N THR A 219 7.03 -10.48 -8.75
CA THR A 219 8.28 -11.23 -8.65
C THR A 219 9.12 -10.74 -7.47
N GLY A 220 9.50 -11.62 -6.56
CA GLY A 220 10.22 -11.25 -5.33
C GLY A 220 9.35 -11.53 -4.09
N PRO A 221 9.65 -12.58 -3.32
CA PRO A 221 8.73 -13.11 -2.31
C PRO A 221 8.56 -12.20 -1.09
N TRP A 222 9.42 -11.19 -0.93
CA TRP A 222 9.45 -10.35 0.27
C TRP A 222 8.11 -9.65 0.55
N TYR A 223 7.47 -9.04 -0.46
CA TYR A 223 6.19 -8.34 -0.25
C TYR A 223 5.08 -9.30 0.15
N ARG A 224 4.97 -10.46 -0.52
CA ARG A 224 3.98 -11.49 -0.15
C ARG A 224 4.20 -11.98 1.27
N GLN A 225 5.45 -12.24 1.63
CA GLN A 225 5.80 -12.66 2.99
C GLN A 225 5.44 -11.56 4.00
N TYR A 226 5.94 -10.34 3.81
CA TYR A 226 5.70 -9.22 4.72
C TYR A 226 4.21 -8.95 4.89
N TYR A 227 3.46 -8.80 3.80
CA TYR A 227 2.03 -8.50 3.88
C TYR A 227 1.22 -9.69 4.42
N GLY A 228 1.62 -10.92 4.12
CA GLY A 228 0.95 -12.13 4.59
C GLY A 228 1.25 -12.48 6.05
N THR A 229 2.30 -11.91 6.66
CA THR A 229 2.67 -12.19 8.06
C THR A 229 2.46 -11.02 9.01
N MET A 230 2.58 -9.77 8.54
CA MET A 230 2.47 -8.59 9.41
C MET A 230 1.03 -8.14 9.63
N PHE A 231 0.13 -8.50 8.71
CA PHE A 231 -1.27 -8.10 8.74
C PHE A 231 -2.16 -9.32 8.81
N GLU A 232 -3.19 -9.24 9.65
CA GLU A 232 -4.24 -10.23 9.71
C GLU A 232 -5.46 -9.81 8.90
N ASN A 233 -5.77 -8.52 8.84
CA ASN A 233 -6.99 -8.03 8.21
C ASN A 233 -6.84 -6.58 7.72
N ILE A 234 -7.50 -6.26 6.61
CA ILE A 234 -7.86 -4.91 6.21
C ILE A 234 -9.39 -4.85 6.00
N THR A 235 -10.04 -3.88 6.65
CA THR A 235 -11.49 -3.67 6.60
C THR A 235 -11.82 -2.33 5.97
N ARG A 236 -12.82 -2.30 5.09
CA ARG A 236 -13.43 -1.09 4.55
C ARG A 236 -14.80 -0.88 5.20
N TYR A 237 -15.05 0.31 5.76
CA TYR A 237 -16.35 0.71 6.32
C TYR A 237 -17.13 1.67 5.40
N ASP A 238 -16.40 2.56 4.73
CA ASP A 238 -16.86 3.39 3.61
C ASP A 238 -15.66 3.81 2.74
N ASP A 239 -15.80 4.80 1.86
CA ASP A 239 -14.70 5.25 0.99
C ASP A 239 -13.53 5.93 1.72
N ARG A 240 -13.70 6.28 3.00
CA ARG A 240 -12.71 7.03 3.79
C ARG A 240 -12.37 6.39 5.14
N HIS A 241 -13.12 5.40 5.60
CA HIS A 241 -12.89 4.75 6.88
C HIS A 241 -12.43 3.31 6.64
N LEU A 242 -11.25 3.01 7.14
CA LEU A 242 -10.66 1.68 7.10
C LEU A 242 -10.06 1.31 8.45
N SER A 243 -9.87 0.02 8.67
CA SER A 243 -9.00 -0.47 9.73
C SER A 243 -8.03 -1.51 9.22
N VAL A 244 -6.89 -1.62 9.90
CA VAL A 244 -5.89 -2.64 9.66
C VAL A 244 -5.61 -3.35 10.98
N ARG A 245 -5.70 -4.68 10.99
CA ARG A 245 -5.34 -5.52 12.14
C ARG A 245 -3.96 -6.13 11.92
N LEU A 246 -3.07 -5.92 12.88
CA LEU A 246 -1.73 -6.48 12.91
C LEU A 246 -1.74 -7.91 13.49
N ALA A 247 -0.78 -8.73 13.09
CA ALA A 247 -0.58 -10.10 13.59
C ALA A 247 -0.07 -10.18 15.04
#